data_AF-A0A932JYM6-F1
#
_entry.id   AF-A0A932JYM6-F1
#
_cell.length_a   1.000
_cell.length_b   1.000
_cell.length_c   1.000
_cell.angle_alpha   90.00
_cell.angle_beta   90.00
_cell.angle_gamma   90.00
#
_symmetry.space_group_name_H-M   'P 1'
#
loop_
_entity.id
_entity.type
_entity.pdbx_description
1 polymer ?
#
loop_
_entity_poly.entity_id
_entity_poly.type
_entity_poly.pdbx_seq_one_letter_code
_entity_poly.pdbx_strand_id
1 'polypeptide(L)'
;MLNKITVKKLILPVLGVFGVITAFNLLFNEWVLSNYYLDYNHLFKPQDEIQKKGFLLHVANLIFSIAFCYIYSKGHEEKKSLAQGIRYGIWISLLIWLPMILTNIVYFPYPRTLEILWFVEYITQSILAGTTAAYIFNLKIKI
;
A
#
# COMPACT_ATOMS: atom_id res chain seq x y z
N MET A 1 -11.84 13.58 -22.99
CA MET A 1 -12.33 12.22 -23.30
C MET A 1 -11.67 11.25 -22.33
N LEU A 2 -12.43 10.46 -21.56
CA LEU A 2 -11.86 9.44 -20.67
C LEU A 2 -11.24 8.34 -21.54
N ASN A 3 -9.91 8.32 -21.64
CA ASN A 3 -9.19 7.33 -22.42
C ASN A 3 -9.45 5.94 -21.82
N LYS A 4 -10.05 5.03 -22.59
CA LYS A 4 -10.42 3.68 -22.10
C LYS A 4 -9.16 2.83 -21.93
N ILE A 5 -8.59 2.83 -20.72
CA ILE A 5 -7.53 1.89 -20.35
C ILE A 5 -8.12 0.47 -20.34
N THR A 6 -7.59 -0.40 -21.19
CA THR A 6 -7.98 -1.81 -21.27
C THR A 6 -7.39 -2.61 -20.11
N VAL A 7 -8.10 -3.64 -19.66
CA VAL A 7 -7.66 -4.53 -18.54
C VAL A 7 -6.25 -5.07 -18.75
N LYS A 8 -5.87 -5.40 -20.00
CA LYS A 8 -4.51 -5.86 -20.34
C LYS A 8 -3.42 -4.85 -19.97
N LYS A 9 -3.70 -3.54 -20.05
CA LYS A 9 -2.77 -2.47 -19.69
C LYS A 9 -2.61 -2.29 -18.17
N LEU A 10 -3.51 -2.87 -17.36
CA LEU A 10 -3.43 -2.81 -15.89
C LEU A 10 -2.55 -3.93 -15.29
N ILE A 11 -2.34 -5.03 -16.01
CA ILE A 11 -1.61 -6.19 -15.47
C ILE A 11 -0.22 -5.79 -14.97
N LEU A 12 0.55 -5.07 -15.79
CA LEU A 12 1.92 -4.72 -15.41
C LEU A 12 2.00 -3.70 -14.25
N PRO A 13 1.22 -2.60 -14.24
CA PRO A 13 1.13 -1.73 -13.06
C PRO A 13 0.75 -2.48 -11.79
N VAL A 14 -0.25 -3.36 -11.86
CA VAL A 14 -0.73 -4.14 -10.71
C VAL A 14 0.38 -5.04 -10.16
N LEU A 15 1.06 -5.80 -11.03
CA LEU A 15 2.17 -6.66 -10.61
C LEU A 15 3.35 -5.85 -10.05
N GLY A 16 3.67 -4.71 -10.66
CA GLY A 16 4.72 -3.82 -10.17
C GLY A 16 4.40 -3.26 -8.78
N VAL A 17 3.20 -2.71 -8.60
CA VAL A 17 2.74 -2.20 -7.29
C VAL A 17 2.71 -3.32 -6.26
N PHE A 18 2.13 -4.48 -6.60
CA PHE A 18 2.08 -5.64 -5.72
C PHE A 18 3.47 -6.07 -5.23
N GLY A 19 4.45 -6.16 -6.15
CA GLY A 19 5.82 -6.51 -5.81
C GLY A 19 6.47 -5.49 -4.89
N VAL A 20 6.35 -4.19 -5.21
CA VAL A 20 6.94 -3.11 -4.42
C VAL A 20 6.36 -3.05 -3.02
N ILE A 21 5.03 -3.09 -2.88
CA ILE A 21 4.40 -3.01 -1.55
C ILE A 21 4.67 -4.25 -0.71
N THR A 22 4.70 -5.45 -1.32
CA THR A 22 4.98 -6.69 -0.60
C THR A 22 6.43 -6.71 -0.12
N ALA A 23 7.38 -6.35 -0.99
CA ALA A 23 8.79 -6.25 -0.60
C ALA A 23 8.99 -5.21 0.50
N PHE A 24 8.38 -4.03 0.37
CA PHE A 24 8.46 -2.97 1.39
C PHE A 24 7.88 -3.43 2.73
N ASN A 25 6.69 -4.04 2.74
CA ASN A 25 6.06 -4.52 3.96
C ASN A 25 6.93 -5.58 4.65
N LEU A 26 7.47 -6.56 3.92
CA LEU A 26 8.40 -7.55 4.49
C LEU A 26 9.62 -6.88 5.12
N LEU A 27 10.30 -5.99 4.40
CA LEU A 27 11.50 -5.31 4.91
C LEU A 27 11.20 -4.42 6.12
N PHE A 28 10.10 -3.66 6.08
CA PHE A 28 9.71 -2.78 7.17
C PHE A 28 9.32 -3.56 8.42
N ASN A 29 8.57 -4.66 8.25
CA ASN A 29 8.18 -5.51 9.38
C ASN A 29 9.39 -6.18 10.03
N GLU A 30 10.32 -6.70 9.23
CA GLU A 30 11.53 -7.36 9.75
C GLU A 30 12.53 -6.38 10.38
N TRP A 31 12.78 -5.23 9.76
CA TRP A 31 13.86 -4.32 10.19
C TRP A 31 13.41 -3.23 11.16
N VAL A 32 12.15 -2.80 11.09
CA VAL A 32 11.65 -1.68 11.90
C VAL A 32 10.72 -2.18 12.99
N LEU A 33 9.77 -3.04 12.66
CA LEU A 33 8.69 -3.43 13.59
C LEU A 33 8.99 -4.67 14.43
N SER A 34 9.94 -5.51 14.04
CA SER A 34 10.21 -6.80 14.69
C SER A 34 10.41 -6.69 16.20
N ASN A 35 11.25 -5.75 16.66
CA ASN A 35 11.48 -5.53 18.09
C ASN A 35 10.19 -5.08 18.81
N TYR A 36 9.42 -4.17 18.19
CA TYR A 36 8.15 -3.72 18.76
C TYR A 36 7.12 -4.85 18.83
N TYR A 37 7.09 -5.75 17.85
CA TYR A 37 6.20 -6.92 17.89
C TYR A 37 6.58 -7.91 18.99
N LEU A 38 7.87 -8.04 19.31
CA LEU A 38 8.30 -8.85 20.45
C LEU A 38 7.85 -8.23 21.77
N ASP A 39 8.04 -6.93 21.94
CA ASP A 39 7.64 -6.20 23.16
C ASP A 39 6.12 -6.22 23.38
N TYR A 40 5.35 -6.25 22.29
CA TYR A 40 3.89 -6.19 22.31
C TYR A 40 3.22 -7.49 21.85
N ASN A 41 3.90 -8.63 21.93
CA ASN A 41 3.41 -9.91 21.40
C ASN A 41 2.02 -10.32 21.95
N HIS A 42 1.73 -9.93 23.20
CA HIS A 42 0.47 -10.20 23.90
C HIS A 42 -0.75 -9.51 23.26
N LEU A 43 -0.55 -8.53 22.38
CA LEU A 43 -1.61 -7.85 21.63
C LEU A 43 -1.98 -8.60 20.34
N PHE A 44 -1.16 -9.56 19.91
CA PHE A 44 -1.31 -10.28 18.65
C PHE A 44 -1.77 -11.71 18.86
N LYS A 45 -2.26 -12.32 17.78
CA LYS A 45 -2.55 -13.75 17.77
C LYS A 45 -1.27 -14.56 17.93
N PRO A 46 -1.37 -15.80 18.44
CA PRO A 46 -0.24 -16.73 18.47
C PRO A 46 0.44 -16.85 17.10
N GLN A 47 1.77 -16.95 17.12
CA GLN A 47 2.57 -16.91 15.89
C GLN A 47 2.25 -18.05 14.93
N ASP A 48 1.87 -19.23 15.44
CA ASP A 48 1.47 -20.36 14.61
C ASP A 48 0.14 -20.09 13.87
N GLU A 49 -0.80 -19.38 14.50
CA GLU A 49 -2.04 -18.95 13.85
C GLU A 49 -1.79 -17.91 12.75
N ILE A 50 -0.88 -16.97 13.01
CA ILE A 50 -0.48 -15.96 12.03
C ILE A 50 0.15 -16.64 10.82
N GLN A 51 1.09 -17.55 11.02
CA GLN A 51 1.76 -18.27 9.93
C GLN A 51 0.79 -19.09 9.08
N LYS A 52 -0.14 -19.83 9.70
CA LYS A 52 -1.18 -20.61 8.99
C LYS A 52 -2.03 -19.75 8.04
N LYS A 53 -2.20 -18.46 8.37
CA LYS A 53 -3.02 -17.50 7.62
C LYS A 53 -2.21 -16.42 6.90
N GLY A 54 -0.87 -16.51 6.94
CA GLY A 54 0.02 -15.46 6.41
C GLY A 54 -0.19 -15.19 4.91
N PHE A 55 -0.60 -16.21 4.15
CA PHE A 55 -0.92 -16.05 2.72
C PHE A 55 -2.03 -15.01 2.46
N LEU A 56 -2.93 -14.77 3.42
CA LEU A 56 -3.98 -13.76 3.30
C LEU A 56 -3.40 -12.34 3.20
N LEU A 57 -2.20 -12.09 3.73
CA LEU A 57 -1.51 -10.81 3.58
C LEU A 57 -1.13 -10.56 2.11
N HIS A 58 -0.66 -11.59 1.40
CA HIS A 58 -0.38 -11.50 -0.03
C HIS A 58 -1.65 -11.32 -0.85
N VAL A 59 -2.75 -12.01 -0.48
CA VAL A 59 -4.05 -11.80 -1.12
C VAL A 59 -4.54 -10.37 -0.92
N ALA A 60 -4.43 -9.82 0.29
CA ALA A 60 -4.79 -8.44 0.60
C ALA A 60 -3.95 -7.44 -0.21
N ASN A 61 -2.63 -7.64 -0.31
CA ASN A 61 -1.74 -6.80 -1.12
C ASN A 61 -2.11 -6.86 -2.60
N LEU A 62 -2.51 -8.02 -3.12
CA LEU A 62 -2.94 -8.16 -4.52
C LEU A 62 -4.27 -7.45 -4.77
N ILE A 63 -5.24 -7.57 -3.87
CA ILE A 63 -6.52 -6.85 -3.98
C ILE A 63 -6.27 -5.34 -3.93
N PHE A 64 -5.44 -4.88 -3.00
CA PHE A 64 -5.05 -3.48 -2.89
C PHE A 64 -4.40 -2.99 -4.18
N SER A 65 -3.41 -3.70 -4.73
CA SER A 65 -2.70 -3.27 -5.94
C SER A 65 -3.63 -3.19 -7.16
N ILE A 66 -4.58 -4.12 -7.30
CA ILE A 66 -5.62 -4.10 -8.34
C ILE A 66 -6.48 -2.84 -8.21
N ALA A 67 -7.05 -2.60 -7.03
CA ALA A 67 -7.93 -1.45 -6.78
C ALA A 67 -7.18 -0.12 -6.94
N PHE A 68 -5.98 -0.02 -6.36
CA PHE A 68 -5.13 1.15 -6.42
C PHE A 68 -4.76 1.52 -7.86
N CYS A 69 -4.29 0.55 -8.66
CA CYS A 69 -3.97 0.81 -10.07
C CYS A 69 -5.20 1.14 -10.90
N TYR A 70 -6.34 0.51 -10.62
CA TYR A 70 -7.59 0.82 -11.30
C TYR A 70 -8.02 2.26 -11.04
N ILE A 71 -8.02 2.72 -9.79
CA ILE A 71 -8.37 4.09 -9.42
C ILE A 71 -7.36 5.08 -10.04
N TYR A 72 -6.06 4.81 -9.93
CA TYR A 72 -5.01 5.63 -10.57
C TYR A 72 -5.28 5.82 -12.07
N SER A 73 -5.66 4.73 -12.77
CA SER A 73 -5.94 4.75 -14.20
C SER A 73 -7.08 5.72 -14.59
N LYS A 74 -8.02 6.01 -13.68
CA LYS A 74 -9.14 6.93 -13.95
C LYS A 74 -8.76 8.40 -13.82
N GLY A 75 -7.72 8.72 -13.07
CA GLY A 75 -7.23 10.08 -12.84
C GLY A 75 -5.86 10.37 -13.45
N HIS A 76 -5.28 9.43 -14.19
CA HIS A 76 -3.98 9.60 -14.82
C HIS A 76 -4.05 10.62 -15.96
N GLU A 77 -3.22 11.66 -15.89
CA GLU A 77 -3.11 12.68 -16.93
C GLU A 77 -2.06 12.27 -17.96
N GLU A 78 -2.24 12.69 -19.22
CA GLU A 78 -1.32 12.36 -20.32
C GLU A 78 0.10 12.89 -20.10
N LYS A 79 0.24 13.94 -19.28
CA LYS A 79 1.54 14.51 -18.94
C LYS A 79 2.32 13.54 -18.08
N LYS A 80 3.40 13.00 -18.63
CA LYS A 80 4.28 12.07 -17.90
C LYS A 80 4.91 12.75 -16.68
N SER A 81 4.45 12.41 -15.49
CA SER A 81 5.00 12.92 -14.25
C SER A 81 4.91 11.91 -13.12
N LEU A 82 6.05 11.61 -12.48
CA LEU A 82 6.06 10.80 -11.25
C LEU A 82 5.38 11.52 -10.08
N ALA A 83 5.34 12.85 -10.10
CA ALA A 83 4.68 13.65 -9.08
C ALA A 83 3.15 13.41 -9.03
N GLN A 84 2.52 12.99 -10.13
CA GLN A 84 1.12 12.54 -10.09
C GLN A 84 0.97 11.27 -9.24
N GLY A 85 1.91 10.32 -9.37
CA GLY A 85 1.94 9.12 -8.56
C GLY A 85 2.11 9.41 -7.07
N ILE A 86 3.06 10.29 -6.74
CA ILE A 86 3.31 10.71 -5.35
C ILE A 86 2.06 11.38 -4.76
N ARG A 87 1.47 12.37 -5.46
CA ARG A 87 0.24 13.04 -5.01
C ARG A 87 -0.91 12.07 -4.82
N TYR A 88 -1.07 11.12 -5.74
CA TYR A 88 -2.08 10.07 -5.61
C TYR A 88 -1.86 9.19 -4.38
N GLY A 89 -0.62 8.75 -4.12
CA GLY A 89 -0.28 7.98 -2.92
C GLY A 89 -0.55 8.73 -1.62
N ILE A 90 -0.27 10.04 -1.59
CA ILE A 90 -0.62 10.91 -0.45
C ILE A 90 -2.13 10.95 -0.24
N TRP A 91 -2.90 11.16 -1.30
CA TRP A 91 -4.37 11.19 -1.20
C TRP A 91 -4.96 9.86 -0.74
N ILE A 92 -4.44 8.72 -1.22
CA ILE A 92 -4.86 7.39 -0.73
C ILE A 92 -4.53 7.23 0.75
N SER A 93 -3.39 7.76 1.21
CA SER A 93 -3.03 7.69 2.61
C SER A 93 -3.96 8.51 3.50
N LEU A 94 -4.34 9.71 3.05
CA LEU A 94 -5.31 10.55 3.74
C LEU A 94 -6.72 9.95 3.70
N LEU A 95 -7.06 9.22 2.64
CA LEU A 95 -8.37 8.61 2.46
C LEU A 95 -8.56 7.34 3.30
N ILE A 96 -7.54 6.49 3.39
CA ILE A 96 -7.65 5.15 3.99
C ILE A 96 -6.94 5.08 5.33
N TRP A 97 -5.64 5.39 5.34
CA TRP A 97 -4.77 5.09 6.47
C TRP A 97 -4.94 6.07 7.62
N LEU A 98 -5.12 7.36 7.33
CA LEU A 98 -5.34 8.35 8.37
C LEU A 98 -6.66 8.09 9.14
N PRO A 99 -7.82 7.90 8.49
CA PRO A 99 -9.05 7.55 9.19
C PRO A 99 -8.94 6.23 9.97
N MET A 100 -8.28 5.23 9.41
CA MET A 100 -8.06 3.94 10.07
C MET A 100 -7.25 4.12 11.36
N ILE A 101 -6.13 4.86 11.31
CA ILE A 101 -5.30 5.09 12.50
C ILE A 101 -6.05 5.90 13.54
N LEU A 102 -6.75 6.98 13.15
CA LEU A 102 -7.57 7.78 14.07
C LEU A 102 -8.65 6.93 14.76
N THR A 103 -9.26 6.01 14.02
CA THR A 103 -10.23 5.04 14.56
C THR A 103 -9.55 4.09 15.54
N ASN A 104 -8.35 3.60 15.21
CA ASN A 104 -7.61 2.70 16.10
C ASN A 104 -7.28 3.34 17.45
N ILE A 105 -6.95 4.64 17.46
CA ILE A 105 -6.69 5.41 18.70
C ILE A 105 -7.88 5.35 19.66
N VAL A 106 -9.08 5.36 19.12
CA VAL A 106 -10.32 5.42 19.92
C VAL A 106 -10.72 4.04 20.44
N TYR A 107 -10.62 3.01 19.59
CA TYR A 107 -11.21 1.71 19.89
C TYR A 107 -10.24 0.65 20.42
N PHE A 108 -8.95 0.75 20.09
CA PHE A 108 -7.99 -0.30 20.42
C PHE A 108 -6.93 0.19 21.41
N PRO A 109 -6.53 -0.66 22.37
CA PRO A 109 -5.51 -0.33 23.36
C PRO A 109 -4.10 -0.51 22.79
N TYR A 110 -3.86 -0.09 21.55
CA TYR A 110 -2.54 -0.22 20.94
C TYR A 110 -1.57 0.84 21.51
N PRO A 111 -0.28 0.49 21.68
CA PRO A 111 0.75 1.45 22.04
C PRO A 111 0.86 2.54 20.98
N ARG A 112 0.93 3.80 21.42
CA ARG A 112 0.94 4.94 20.48
C ARG A 112 2.08 4.89 19.48
N THR A 113 3.25 4.45 19.92
CA THR A 113 4.44 4.28 19.08
C THR A 113 4.18 3.30 17.94
N LEU A 114 3.53 2.16 18.23
CA LEU A 114 3.27 1.12 17.24
C LEU A 114 2.33 1.62 16.13
N GLU A 115 1.26 2.30 16.49
CA GLU A 115 0.32 2.87 15.51
C GLU A 115 0.94 3.98 14.66
N ILE A 116 1.84 4.80 15.24
CA ILE A 116 2.57 5.80 14.47
C ILE A 116 3.49 5.11 13.45
N LEU A 117 4.18 4.03 13.85
CA LEU A 117 5.05 3.28 12.94
C LEU A 117 4.25 2.62 11.81
N TRP A 118 3.09 2.02 12.11
CA TRP A 118 2.18 1.52 11.09
C TRP A 118 1.69 2.64 10.16
N PHE A 119 1.35 3.82 10.69
CA PHE A 119 0.95 4.93 9.86
C PHE A 119 2.06 5.37 8.89
N VAL A 120 3.30 5.44 9.37
CA VAL A 120 4.49 5.74 8.56
C VAL A 120 4.71 4.66 7.49
N GLU A 121 4.53 3.39 7.84
CA GLU A 121 4.58 2.28 6.89
C GLU A 121 3.55 2.48 5.77
N TYR A 122 2.28 2.68 6.13
CA TYR A 122 1.19 2.77 5.16
C TYR A 122 1.29 4.00 4.24
N ILE A 123 1.75 5.15 4.76
CA ILE A 123 2.01 6.34 3.94
C ILE A 123 3.13 6.07 2.95
N THR A 124 4.27 5.58 3.44
CA THR A 124 5.44 5.27 2.60
C THR A 124 5.06 4.27 1.52
N GLN A 125 4.37 3.20 1.89
CA GLN A 125 3.88 2.17 0.98
C GLN A 125 2.98 2.75 -0.11
N SER A 126 2.06 3.66 0.23
CA SER A 126 1.14 4.27 -0.74
C SER A 126 1.86 5.21 -1.71
N ILE A 127 2.86 5.95 -1.23
CA ILE A 127 3.70 6.82 -2.07
C ILE A 127 4.54 5.97 -3.03
N LEU A 128 5.15 4.88 -2.54
CA LEU A 128 5.90 3.94 -3.38
C LEU A 128 5.00 3.27 -4.42
N ALA A 129 3.80 2.85 -4.03
CA ALA A 129 2.79 2.30 -4.94
C ALA A 129 2.40 3.32 -6.02
N GLY A 130 2.10 4.56 -5.63
CA GLY A 130 1.73 5.64 -6.54
C GLY A 130 2.84 5.95 -7.55
N THR A 131 4.08 6.05 -7.05
CA THR A 131 5.27 6.29 -7.88
C THR A 131 5.51 5.15 -8.87
N THR A 132 5.36 3.91 -8.41
CA THR A 132 5.51 2.70 -9.24
C THR A 132 4.45 2.64 -10.34
N ALA A 133 3.18 2.89 -9.99
CA ALA A 133 2.11 3.00 -10.96
C ALA A 133 2.44 4.07 -12.00
N ALA A 134 2.72 5.31 -11.57
CA ALA A 134 3.04 6.41 -12.48
C ALA A 134 4.21 6.07 -13.42
N TYR A 135 5.28 5.47 -12.90
CA TYR A 135 6.42 5.05 -13.69
C TYR A 135 6.02 4.07 -14.80
N ILE A 136 5.28 3.01 -14.46
CA ILE A 136 4.88 1.97 -15.43
C ILE A 136 3.89 2.53 -16.46
N PHE A 137 2.92 3.34 -16.03
CA PHE A 137 1.97 4.00 -16.91
C PHE A 137 2.69 4.94 -17.91
N ASN A 138 3.66 5.73 -17.44
CA ASN A 138 4.45 6.64 -18.27
C ASN A 138 5.35 5.93 -19.30
N LEU A 139 5.84 4.72 -18.96
CA LEU A 139 6.69 3.93 -19.86
C LEU A 139 5.92 3.29 -21.02
N LYS A 140 4.71 2.78 -20.77
CA LYS A 140 4.04 1.85 -21.68
C LYS A 140 2.76 2.38 -22.35
N ILE A 141 2.28 3.56 -21.98
CA ILE A 141 1.12 4.17 -22.66
C ILE A 141 1.60 5.34 -23.52
N LYS A 142 1.90 5.06 -24.80
CA LYS A 142 1.67 6.06 -25.85
C LYS A 142 0.16 6.11 -26.04
N ILE A 143 -0.43 7.27 -25.78
CA ILE A 143 -1.82 7.57 -26.15
C ILE A 143 -1.83 7.85 -27.64
#